data_AF-B8INA7-F1
#
_entry.id   AF-B8INA7-F1
#
_cell.length_a   1.000
_cell.length_b   1.000
_cell.length_c   1.000
_cell.angle_alpha   90.00
_cell.angle_beta   90.00
_cell.angle_gamma   90.00
#
_symmetry.space_group_name_H-M   'P 1'
#
loop_
_entity.id
_entity.type
_entity.pdbx_description
1 polymer ?
#
loop_
_entity_poly.entity_id
_entity_poly.type
_entity_poly.pdbx_seq_one_letter_code
_entity_poly.pdbx_strand_id
1 'polypeptide(L)'
;MAQFDYILNWTLKAGSHPFPGPDGGTCINEAAIVAAGFAYQPVWRVDDMPRCFSRPVCRLAMLLNDQADDVQRQKLLPFVTRLACADTPEVERLRQAYIDARAFRGSLSFEEGLTVLEGALAIGRQANLLSQEEAGDRLARAKRVPEQRISDHGVMAKIKEWLGVEAEVA
;
A
#
# COMPACT_ATOMS: atom_id res chain seq x y z
N MET A 1 -17.18 13.38 5.96
CA MET A 1 -16.51 12.48 6.93
C MET A 1 -16.49 11.02 6.45
N ALA A 2 -17.48 10.55 5.68
CA ALA A 2 -17.52 9.21 5.08
C ALA A 2 -16.34 8.80 4.16
N GLN A 3 -15.47 9.73 3.76
CA GLN A 3 -14.36 9.46 2.82
C GLN A 3 -13.14 8.80 3.48
N PHE A 4 -13.06 8.75 4.81
CA PHE A 4 -11.94 8.10 5.51
C PHE A 4 -12.36 6.88 6.34
N ASP A 5 -13.66 6.68 6.58
CA ASP A 5 -14.17 5.60 7.43
C ASP A 5 -13.80 4.20 6.91
N TYR A 6 -13.68 4.02 5.59
CA TYR A 6 -13.25 2.74 5.02
C TYR A 6 -11.75 2.48 5.22
N ILE A 7 -10.92 3.51 5.33
CA ILE A 7 -9.48 3.37 5.65
C ILE A 7 -9.30 3.10 7.13
N LEU A 8 -10.09 3.76 7.99
CA LEU A 8 -10.03 3.60 9.44
C LEU A 8 -10.55 2.24 9.92
N ASN A 9 -11.48 1.63 9.17
CA ASN A 9 -12.01 0.30 9.44
C ASN A 9 -11.40 -0.79 8.53
N TRP A 10 -10.29 -0.49 7.85
CA TRP A 10 -9.62 -1.43 6.96
C TRP A 10 -9.10 -2.62 7.78
N THR A 11 -9.57 -3.83 7.43
CA THR A 11 -9.07 -5.07 8.02
C THR A 11 -8.36 -5.92 6.97
N LEU A 12 -7.29 -6.59 7.38
CA LEU A 12 -6.63 -7.55 6.49
C LEU A 12 -7.44 -8.85 6.45
N LYS A 13 -7.65 -9.38 5.24
CA LYS A 13 -8.34 -10.64 4.98
C LYS A 13 -7.43 -11.60 4.21
N ALA A 14 -7.78 -12.89 4.21
CA ALA A 14 -7.16 -13.84 3.30
C ALA A 14 -7.35 -13.36 1.85
N GLY A 15 -6.31 -13.48 1.02
CA GLY A 15 -6.35 -13.00 -0.36
C GLY A 15 -7.48 -13.63 -1.18
N SER A 16 -7.89 -12.93 -2.25
CA SER A 16 -8.92 -13.30 -3.26
C SER A 16 -10.40 -12.99 -2.98
N HIS A 17 -10.73 -11.88 -2.30
CA HIS A 17 -12.10 -11.34 -2.34
C HIS A 17 -12.20 -10.14 -3.30
N PRO A 18 -13.22 -10.09 -4.18
CA PRO A 18 -13.52 -8.91 -5.00
C PRO A 18 -13.69 -7.69 -4.10
N PHE A 19 -12.88 -6.64 -4.28
CA PHE A 19 -13.05 -5.39 -3.54
C PHE A 19 -13.99 -4.40 -4.25
N PRO A 20 -14.78 -3.60 -3.51
CA PRO A 20 -15.13 -3.77 -2.11
C PRO A 20 -16.32 -4.72 -1.96
N GLY A 21 -16.07 -5.92 -1.44
CA GLY A 21 -17.13 -6.69 -0.79
C GLY A 21 -17.63 -5.95 0.45
N PRO A 22 -18.85 -6.23 0.93
CA PRO A 22 -19.54 -5.47 1.99
C PRO A 22 -18.79 -5.35 3.33
N ASP A 23 -17.71 -6.13 3.55
CA ASP A 23 -16.93 -6.16 4.80
C ASP A 23 -15.51 -5.54 4.68
N GLY A 24 -15.18 -4.87 3.57
CA GLY A 24 -14.07 -3.90 3.52
C GLY A 24 -12.63 -4.41 3.72
N GLY A 25 -12.34 -5.69 3.45
CA GLY A 25 -11.00 -6.24 3.67
C GLY A 25 -10.27 -6.73 2.41
N THR A 26 -8.95 -6.57 2.39
CA THR A 26 -8.04 -6.98 1.31
C THR A 26 -6.83 -7.74 1.86
N CYS A 27 -6.05 -8.42 1.03
CA CYS A 27 -4.77 -8.97 1.49
C CYS A 27 -3.77 -7.85 1.78
N ILE A 28 -2.70 -8.16 2.52
CA ILE A 28 -1.65 -7.17 2.85
C ILE A 28 -1.04 -6.51 1.62
N ASN A 29 -0.80 -7.26 0.53
CA ASN A 29 -0.16 -6.74 -0.68
C ASN A 29 -1.10 -5.77 -1.43
N GLU A 30 -2.39 -6.09 -1.50
CA GLU A 30 -3.41 -5.21 -2.07
C GLU A 30 -3.56 -3.93 -1.25
N ALA A 31 -3.58 -4.05 0.08
CA ALA A 31 -3.60 -2.90 0.99
C ALA A 31 -2.36 -2.02 0.77
N ALA A 32 -1.19 -2.63 0.59
CA ALA A 32 0.05 -1.90 0.37
C ALA A 32 0.09 -1.17 -0.98
N ILE A 33 -0.52 -1.73 -2.03
CA ILE A 33 -0.69 -1.05 -3.33
C ILE A 33 -1.51 0.22 -3.15
N VAL A 34 -2.66 0.14 -2.47
CA VAL A 34 -3.53 1.30 -2.23
C VAL A 34 -2.85 2.32 -1.31
N ALA A 35 -2.19 1.85 -0.24
CA ALA A 35 -1.46 2.71 0.69
C ALA A 35 -0.29 3.46 0.04
N ALA A 36 0.33 2.87 -0.99
CA ALA A 36 1.37 3.53 -1.79
C ALA A 36 0.81 4.48 -2.86
N GLY A 37 -0.51 4.65 -2.95
CA GLY A 37 -1.17 5.58 -3.86
C GLY A 37 -1.46 5.02 -5.26
N PHE A 38 -1.31 3.71 -5.48
CA PHE A 38 -1.70 3.07 -6.73
C PHE A 38 -3.20 2.73 -6.72
N ALA A 39 -3.78 2.60 -7.92
CA ALA A 39 -5.11 2.02 -8.06
C ALA A 39 -5.11 0.58 -7.51
N TYR A 40 -6.20 0.19 -6.86
CA TYR A 40 -6.40 -1.18 -6.41
C TYR A 40 -6.26 -2.15 -7.59
N GLN A 41 -5.57 -3.27 -7.34
CA GLN A 41 -5.53 -4.42 -8.23
C GLN A 41 -5.43 -5.69 -7.39
N PRO A 42 -6.05 -6.80 -7.81
CA PRO A 42 -5.87 -8.09 -7.16
C PRO A 42 -4.42 -8.55 -7.33
N VAL A 43 -3.84 -9.13 -6.28
CA VAL A 43 -2.46 -9.64 -6.31
C VAL A 43 -2.46 -11.14 -6.12
N TRP A 44 -2.31 -11.87 -7.23
CA TRP A 44 -2.15 -13.33 -7.21
C TRP A 44 -0.69 -13.73 -7.04
N ARG A 45 0.22 -12.96 -7.65
CA ARG A 45 1.65 -13.16 -7.58
C ARG A 45 2.32 -11.82 -7.31
N VAL A 46 3.37 -11.85 -6.50
CA VAL A 46 4.13 -10.62 -6.19
C VAL A 46 4.78 -10.00 -7.43
N ASP A 47 4.95 -10.77 -8.50
CA ASP A 47 5.50 -10.31 -9.77
C ASP A 47 4.60 -9.27 -10.45
N ASP A 48 3.28 -9.31 -10.17
CA ASP A 48 2.26 -8.40 -10.71
C ASP A 48 2.26 -7.03 -10.02
N MET A 49 2.86 -6.91 -8.83
CA MET A 49 2.86 -5.66 -8.07
C MET A 49 3.73 -4.58 -8.74
N PRO A 50 3.55 -3.28 -8.44
CA PRO A 50 4.43 -2.23 -8.98
C PRO A 50 5.91 -2.45 -8.65
N ARG A 51 6.82 -1.89 -9.46
CA ARG A 51 8.28 -2.10 -9.33
C ARG A 51 8.89 -1.56 -8.04
N CYS A 52 8.22 -0.64 -7.35
CA CYS A 52 8.66 -0.11 -6.06
C CYS A 52 8.46 -1.09 -4.89
N PHE A 53 7.83 -2.24 -5.11
CA PHE A 53 7.59 -3.24 -4.06
C PHE A 53 8.66 -4.34 -4.07
N SER A 54 9.26 -4.59 -2.90
CA SER A 54 10.28 -5.62 -2.75
C SER A 54 9.67 -7.01 -2.90
N ARG A 55 10.09 -7.76 -3.93
CA ARG A 55 9.52 -9.09 -4.23
C ARG A 55 9.73 -10.10 -3.11
N PRO A 56 10.92 -10.24 -2.51
CA PRO A 56 11.13 -11.14 -1.38
C PRO A 56 10.26 -10.79 -0.17
N VAL A 57 10.19 -9.51 0.19
CA VAL A 57 9.40 -9.03 1.34
C VAL A 57 7.91 -9.23 1.12
N CYS A 58 7.39 -8.84 -0.05
CA CYS A 58 5.97 -9.01 -0.37
C CYS A 58 5.57 -10.48 -0.45
N ARG A 59 6.49 -11.38 -0.84
CA ARG A 59 6.23 -12.83 -0.90
C ARG A 59 6.08 -13.41 0.49
N LEU A 60 6.96 -13.05 1.41
CA LEU A 60 6.85 -13.45 2.81
C LEU A 60 5.59 -12.86 3.45
N ALA A 61 5.31 -11.57 3.21
CA ALA A 61 4.11 -10.92 3.74
C ALA A 61 2.81 -11.61 3.26
N MET A 62 2.73 -11.96 1.98
CA MET A 62 1.59 -12.71 1.42
C MET A 62 1.44 -14.09 2.08
N LEU A 63 2.55 -14.82 2.22
CA LEU A 63 2.56 -16.12 2.88
C LEU A 63 2.03 -16.03 4.32
N LEU A 64 2.50 -15.03 5.09
CA LEU A 64 2.04 -14.82 6.46
C LEU A 64 0.57 -14.40 6.53
N ASN A 65 0.13 -13.54 5.60
CA ASN A 65 -1.26 -13.11 5.51
C ASN A 65 -2.22 -14.29 5.31
N ASP A 66 -1.85 -15.22 4.42
CA ASP A 66 -2.69 -16.33 4.01
C ASP A 66 -2.67 -17.49 5.02
N GLN A 67 -1.59 -17.65 5.79
CA GLN A 67 -1.51 -18.64 6.87
C GLN A 67 -2.09 -18.17 8.21
N ALA A 68 -2.17 -16.86 8.42
CA ALA A 68 -2.65 -16.28 9.68
C ALA A 68 -4.14 -16.51 9.91
N ASP A 69 -4.52 -16.66 11.18
CA ASP A 69 -5.91 -16.46 11.60
C ASP A 69 -6.31 -14.97 11.54
N ASP A 70 -7.59 -14.66 11.75
CA ASP A 70 -8.10 -13.28 11.62
C ASP A 70 -7.46 -12.29 12.59
N VAL A 71 -7.07 -12.74 13.79
CA VAL A 71 -6.44 -11.89 14.82
C VAL A 71 -4.97 -11.68 14.50
N GLN A 72 -4.25 -12.76 14.18
CA GLN A 72 -2.87 -12.73 13.74
C GLN A 72 -2.70 -11.83 12.52
N ARG A 73 -3.59 -11.94 11.54
CA ARG A 73 -3.50 -11.17 10.29
C ARG A 73 -3.51 -9.66 10.54
N GLN A 74 -4.23 -9.17 11.55
CA GLN A 74 -4.22 -7.73 11.85
C GLN A 74 -2.86 -7.25 12.38
N LYS A 75 -2.02 -8.14 12.92
CA LYS A 75 -0.64 -7.79 13.31
C LYS A 75 0.26 -7.44 12.11
N LEU A 76 -0.18 -7.71 10.88
CA LEU A 76 0.52 -7.31 9.65
C LEU A 76 0.23 -5.85 9.23
N LEU A 77 -0.77 -5.18 9.81
CA LEU A 77 -1.12 -3.78 9.47
C LEU A 77 0.08 -2.81 9.54
N PRO A 78 0.98 -2.87 10.56
CA PRO A 78 2.15 -1.99 10.62
C PRO A 78 3.14 -2.13 9.45
N PHE A 79 3.03 -3.20 8.66
CA PHE A 79 3.92 -3.47 7.53
C PHE A 79 3.38 -2.94 6.20
N VAL A 80 2.09 -2.63 6.11
CA VAL A 80 1.41 -2.23 4.86
C VAL A 80 2.15 -1.10 4.14
N THR A 81 2.52 -0.04 4.85
CA THR A 81 3.22 1.12 4.28
C THR A 81 4.72 0.88 4.04
N ARG A 82 5.25 -0.25 4.52
CA ARG A 82 6.68 -0.61 4.44
C ARG A 82 6.99 -1.57 3.30
N LEU A 83 5.99 -2.11 2.59
CA LEU A 83 6.21 -3.06 1.50
C LEU A 83 6.71 -2.41 0.20
N ALA A 84 6.43 -1.12 0.00
CA ALA A 84 6.94 -0.32 -1.12
C ALA A 84 8.41 0.09 -0.90
N CYS A 85 9.27 -0.91 -0.71
CA CYS A 85 10.67 -0.74 -0.30
C CYS A 85 11.68 -1.43 -1.22
N ALA A 86 11.33 -1.67 -2.49
CA ALA A 86 12.27 -2.25 -3.45
C ALA A 86 13.58 -1.45 -3.51
N ASP A 87 14.69 -2.16 -3.54
CA ASP A 87 16.02 -1.57 -3.59
C ASP A 87 16.82 -2.16 -4.78
N THR A 88 18.14 -1.99 -4.76
CA THR A 88 19.03 -2.55 -5.77
C THR A 88 18.92 -4.08 -5.84
N PRO A 89 19.19 -4.71 -7.00
CA PRO A 89 19.17 -6.17 -7.12
C PRO A 89 20.03 -6.88 -6.08
N GLU A 90 21.16 -6.28 -5.66
CA GLU A 90 22.02 -6.84 -4.61
C GLU A 90 21.29 -6.93 -3.26
N VAL A 91 20.63 -5.85 -2.85
CA VAL A 91 19.85 -5.79 -1.61
C VAL A 91 18.68 -6.78 -1.67
N GLU A 92 17.98 -6.87 -2.80
CA GLU A 92 16.87 -7.83 -2.96
C GLU A 92 17.37 -9.28 -2.86
N ARG A 93 18.56 -9.59 -3.42
CA ARG A 93 19.19 -10.92 -3.25
C ARG A 93 19.55 -11.21 -1.79
N LEU A 94 20.08 -10.23 -1.07
CA LEU A 94 20.40 -10.36 0.36
C LEU A 94 19.14 -10.59 1.21
N ARG A 95 18.05 -9.86 0.91
CA ARG A 95 16.74 -10.08 1.56
C ARG A 95 16.23 -11.50 1.31
N GLN A 96 16.28 -11.96 0.06
CA GLN A 96 15.85 -13.32 -0.27
C GLN A 96 16.69 -14.37 0.48
N ALA A 97 18.02 -14.25 0.45
CA ALA A 97 18.91 -15.16 1.17
C ALA A 97 18.69 -15.14 2.69
N TYR A 98 18.43 -13.96 3.27
CA TYR A 98 18.09 -13.81 4.68
C TYR A 98 16.81 -14.56 5.07
N ILE A 99 15.77 -14.43 4.23
CA ILE A 99 14.47 -15.10 4.40
C ILE A 99 14.65 -16.61 4.25
N ASP A 100 15.31 -17.06 3.17
CA ASP A 100 15.50 -18.48 2.87
C ASP A 100 16.26 -19.20 3.99
N ALA A 101 17.33 -18.59 4.52
CA ALA A 101 18.11 -19.16 5.61
C ALA A 101 17.30 -19.40 6.91
N ARG A 102 16.17 -18.69 7.08
CA ARG A 102 15.29 -18.79 8.25
C ARG A 102 14.05 -19.64 7.96
N ALA A 103 13.52 -19.58 6.74
CA ALA A 103 12.41 -20.42 6.30
C ALA A 103 12.81 -21.88 6.03
N PHE A 104 14.10 -22.16 5.77
CA PHE A 104 14.59 -23.51 5.48
C PHE A 104 14.50 -24.49 6.67
N ARG A 105 14.34 -23.99 7.90
CA ARG A 105 14.33 -24.82 9.13
C ARG A 105 13.00 -25.54 9.40
N GLY A 106 11.95 -25.28 8.63
CA GLY A 106 10.61 -25.87 8.83
C GLY A 106 9.49 -24.87 8.51
N SER A 107 8.25 -25.19 8.90
CA SER A 107 7.15 -24.23 8.86
C SER A 107 7.42 -23.13 9.87
N LEU A 108 7.57 -21.88 9.40
CA LEU A 108 7.66 -20.72 10.29
C LEU A 108 6.33 -20.57 11.03
N SER A 109 6.38 -20.41 12.35
CA SER A 109 5.23 -19.86 13.08
C SER A 109 4.98 -18.41 12.64
N PHE A 110 3.77 -17.91 12.86
CA PHE A 110 3.41 -16.53 12.50
C PHE A 110 4.34 -15.49 13.14
N GLU A 111 4.68 -15.65 14.42
CA GLU A 111 5.56 -14.73 15.16
C GLU A 111 7.02 -14.79 14.68
N GLU A 112 7.53 -15.98 14.35
CA GLU A 112 8.83 -16.11 13.69
C GLU A 112 8.81 -15.44 12.32
N GLY A 113 7.72 -15.60 11.57
CA GLY A 113 7.47 -14.91 10.32
C GLY A 113 7.54 -13.39 10.44
N LEU A 114 6.89 -12.80 11.44
CA LEU A 114 6.99 -11.36 11.72
C LEU A 114 8.43 -10.93 12.02
N THR A 115 9.15 -11.73 12.80
CA THR A 115 10.56 -11.47 13.12
C THR A 115 11.43 -11.50 11.85
N VAL A 116 11.20 -12.46 10.96
CA VAL A 116 11.89 -12.54 9.67
C VAL A 116 11.52 -11.36 8.78
N LEU A 117 10.25 -10.94 8.77
CA LEU A 117 9.78 -9.81 7.97
C LEU A 117 10.44 -8.50 8.41
N GLU A 118 10.51 -8.24 9.72
CA GLU A 118 11.25 -7.10 10.28
C GLU A 118 12.73 -7.13 9.91
N GLY A 119 13.36 -8.29 10.07
CA GLY A 119 14.77 -8.46 9.72
C GLY A 119 15.07 -8.23 8.23
N ALA A 120 14.18 -8.68 7.34
CA ALA A 120 14.32 -8.43 5.90
C ALA A 120 14.14 -6.93 5.56
N LEU A 121 13.20 -6.24 6.22
CA LEU A 121 13.00 -4.80 6.06
C LEU A 121 14.19 -3.97 6.57
N ALA A 122 14.94 -4.48 7.56
CA ALA A 122 16.15 -3.85 8.06
C ALA A 122 17.35 -3.94 7.08
N ILE A 123 17.29 -4.79 6.05
CA ILE A 123 18.33 -4.88 5.02
C ILE A 123 18.06 -3.84 3.93
N GLY A 124 19.06 -3.01 3.62
CA GLY A 124 18.97 -1.97 2.58
C GLY A 124 18.74 -0.57 3.12
N ARG A 125 18.31 0.36 2.25
CA ARG A 125 18.07 1.74 2.66
C ARG A 125 16.96 1.81 3.71
N GLN A 126 17.27 2.48 4.82
CA GLN A 126 16.29 2.82 5.85
C GLN A 126 15.80 4.25 5.63
N ALA A 127 14.51 4.49 5.81
CA ALA A 127 14.01 5.85 5.92
C ALA A 127 14.55 6.45 7.23
N ASN A 128 15.12 7.66 7.17
CA ASN A 128 15.47 8.37 8.40
C ASN A 128 14.20 8.55 9.24
N LEU A 129 14.28 8.22 10.52
CA LEU A 129 13.22 8.54 11.48
C LEU A 129 13.01 10.04 11.45
N LEU A 130 11.82 10.48 11.02
CA LEU A 130 11.44 11.89 11.14
C LEU A 130 11.23 12.18 12.62
N SER A 131 11.74 13.31 13.08
CA SER A 131 11.38 13.77 14.43
C SER A 131 9.87 14.05 14.47
N GLN A 132 9.27 14.00 15.67
CA GLN A 132 7.86 14.38 15.84
C GLN A 132 7.59 15.82 15.35
N GLU A 133 8.57 16.70 15.51
CA GLU A 133 8.54 18.08 15.02
C GLU A 133 8.49 18.13 13.49
N GLU A 134 9.40 17.43 12.80
CA GLU A 134 9.42 17.36 11.33
C GLU A 134 8.13 16.73 10.76
N ALA A 135 7.61 15.69 11.43
CA ALA A 135 6.34 15.09 11.06
C ALA A 135 5.17 16.08 11.24
N GLY A 136 5.17 16.83 12.34
CA GLY A 136 4.20 17.89 12.62
C GLY A 136 4.20 18.99 11.56
N ASP A 137 5.39 19.46 11.17
CA ASP A 137 5.57 20.49 10.14
C ASP A 137 5.08 20.03 8.77
N ARG A 138 5.40 18.79 8.39
CA ARG A 138 4.94 18.19 7.14
C ARG A 138 3.41 18.06 7.12
N LEU A 139 2.80 17.60 8.22
CA LEU A 139 1.35 17.52 8.34
C LEU A 139 0.69 18.90 8.26
N ALA A 140 1.25 19.90 8.95
CA ALA A 140 0.77 21.27 8.90
C ALA A 140 0.89 21.87 7.49
N ARG A 141 1.93 21.50 6.73
CA ARG A 141 2.09 21.90 5.33
C ARG A 141 1.07 21.20 4.42
N ALA A 142 0.85 19.90 4.59
CA ALA A 142 -0.14 19.14 3.82
C ALA A 142 -1.56 19.69 4.02
N LYS A 143 -1.94 20.03 5.25
CA LYS A 143 -3.21 20.70 5.58
C LYS A 143 -3.36 22.09 4.96
N ARG A 144 -2.25 22.75 4.62
CA ARG A 144 -2.21 24.09 4.01
C ARG A 144 -2.22 24.05 2.48
N VAL A 145 -2.00 22.90 1.86
CA VAL A 145 -2.20 22.75 0.41
C VAL A 145 -3.72 22.75 0.18
N PRO A 146 -4.30 23.79 -0.44
CA PRO A 146 -5.70 23.73 -0.86
C PRO A 146 -5.79 22.60 -1.88
N GLU A 147 -6.89 21.86 -1.89
CA GLU A 147 -7.31 21.09 -3.08
C GLU A 147 -7.06 21.98 -4.29
N GLN A 148 -6.06 21.61 -5.10
CA GLN A 148 -5.99 22.14 -6.45
C GLN A 148 -7.28 21.66 -7.09
N ARG A 149 -8.28 22.54 -7.12
CA ARG A 149 -9.47 22.43 -7.93
C ARG A 149 -8.98 22.00 -9.30
N ILE A 150 -9.22 20.74 -9.66
CA ILE A 150 -9.38 20.39 -11.05
C ILE A 150 -10.49 21.33 -11.52
N SER A 151 -10.13 22.37 -12.25
CA SER A 151 -11.10 23.32 -12.75
C SER A 151 -11.96 22.59 -13.76
N ASP A 152 -13.14 22.13 -13.35
CA ASP A 152 -14.20 21.58 -14.21
C ASP A 152 -14.59 22.54 -15.35
N HIS A 153 -14.14 23.79 -15.29
CA HIS A 153 -14.30 24.80 -16.34
C HIS A 153 -13.57 24.47 -17.65
N GLY A 154 -12.62 23.53 -17.70
CA GLY A 154 -11.91 23.17 -18.93
C GLY A 154 -12.70 22.25 -19.87
N VAL A 155 -13.50 21.33 -19.31
CA VAL A 155 -14.19 20.29 -20.10
C VAL A 155 -15.50 20.83 -20.67
N MET A 156 -16.28 21.56 -19.87
CA MET A 156 -17.57 22.12 -20.33
C MET A 156 -17.43 23.29 -21.29
N ALA A 157 -16.36 24.09 -21.20
CA ALA A 157 -16.10 25.18 -22.14
C ALA A 157 -15.78 24.66 -23.55
N LYS A 158 -14.98 23.59 -23.64
CA LYS A 158 -14.67 22.93 -24.92
C LYS A 158 -15.87 22.23 -25.53
N ILE A 159 -16.75 21.65 -24.71
CA ILE A 159 -18.00 21.03 -25.19
C ILE A 159 -18.96 22.09 -25.77
N LYS A 160 -19.07 23.27 -25.15
CA LYS A 160 -19.91 24.36 -25.69
C LYS A 160 -19.39 24.94 -27.00
N GLU A 161 -18.07 25.10 -27.12
CA GLU A 161 -17.43 25.57 -28.36
C GLU A 161 -17.64 24.57 -29.51
N TRP A 162 -17.63 23.28 -29.22
CA TRP A 162 -17.87 22.23 -30.22
C TRP A 162 -19.35 22.05 -30.60
N LEU A 163 -20.28 22.45 -29.71
CA LEU A 163 -21.72 22.34 -29.91
C LEU A 163 -22.39 23.62 -30.44
N GLY A 164 -21.64 24.71 -30.65
CA GLY A 164 -22.12 25.90 -31.36
C GLY A 164 -23.37 26.57 -30.76
N VAL A 165 -23.51 26.58 -29.43
CA VAL A 165 -24.65 27.23 -28.78
C VAL A 165 -24.27 28.64 -28.32
N GLU A 166 -24.63 29.64 -29.12
CA GLU A 166 -24.65 31.05 -28.71
C GLU A 166 -25.89 31.31 -27.84
N ALA A 167 -25.70 31.83 -26.63
CA ALA A 167 -26.81 32.27 -25.78
C ALA A 167 -27.22 33.69 -26.19
N GLU A 168 -28.43 33.79 -26.71
CA GLU A 168 -29.12 35.01 -27.14
C GLU A 168 -29.34 35.98 -25.96
N VAL A 169 -29.19 37.28 -26.26
CA VAL A 169 -29.34 38.42 -25.35
C VAL A 169 -30.83 38.79 -25.21
N ALA A 170 -31.33 38.92 -23.98
CA ALA A 170 -32.46 39.76 -23.62
C ALA A 170 -32.30 40.28 -22.19
#